data_AF-A0A7X7C5I7-F1
#
_entry.id   AF-A0A7X7C5I7-F1
#
_cell.length_a   1.000
_cell.length_b   1.000
_cell.length_c   1.000
_cell.angle_alpha   90.00
_cell.angle_beta   90.00
_cell.angle_gamma   90.00
#
_symmetry.space_group_name_H-M   'P 1'
#
loop_
_entity.id
_entity.type
_entity.pdbx_description
1 polymer ?
#
loop_
_entity_poly.entity_id
_entity_poly.type
_entity_poly.pdbx_seq_one_letter_code
_entity_poly.pdbx_strand_id
1 'polypeptide(L)'
;MNASKYNVYEIKDGKPGKYVKVRNDEIENPIGNIDPVKASFLRGNPFMYNPETVLYKITSLEEYTIPIKKKEMAFGDAIRNPQFSVSKRRKLIKTAFKTWNKDYLKQKNNAFTENDKIVEIIGDVSYLKFSWKIRILLYALFLFSILMMGINSQLWDFFARSSVGSYFRNVLMNLYQSFEWLKIIGNIAIYIILLSIFYASIYSIISRDFAKNYRLAQSYLDRSETTISRSYRNRWKRARRYYLSSIKKKKSLYFPPLDISAVQEGQINITIFKEICQVLVDRAYKFKKSKPFIIAFRNIIIFLSIGLAATLFVFLIYGLIMSIF
;
A
#
# COMPACT_ATOMS: atom_id res chain seq x y z
N MET A 1 -0.25 -61.78 -21.84
CA MET A 1 -1.04 -60.52 -21.88
C MET A 1 -0.23 -59.46 -22.62
N ASN A 2 -0.73 -58.94 -23.75
CA ASN A 2 -0.03 -57.90 -24.51
C ASN A 2 -0.13 -56.54 -23.78
N ALA A 3 1.00 -56.04 -23.26
CA ALA A 3 1.08 -54.70 -22.69
C ALA A 3 0.77 -53.66 -23.77
N SER A 4 -0.27 -52.84 -23.56
CA SER A 4 -0.61 -51.77 -24.49
C SER A 4 0.45 -50.66 -24.42
N LYS A 5 0.96 -50.25 -25.58
CA LYS A 5 1.94 -49.16 -25.73
C LYS A 5 1.19 -47.87 -26.02
N TYR A 6 1.63 -46.75 -25.45
CA TYR A 6 1.09 -45.43 -25.80
C TYR A 6 2.22 -44.38 -25.87
N ASN A 7 1.94 -43.26 -26.53
CA ASN A 7 2.95 -42.25 -26.84
C ASN A 7 2.96 -41.16 -25.74
N VAL A 8 4.15 -40.86 -25.22
CA VAL A 8 4.42 -39.70 -24.34
C VAL A 8 5.20 -38.66 -25.14
N TYR A 9 4.89 -37.38 -24.94
CA TYR A 9 5.57 -36.28 -25.62
C TYR A 9 6.73 -35.80 -24.76
N GLU A 10 7.97 -36.06 -25.19
CA GLU A 10 9.17 -35.68 -24.46
C GLU A 10 9.77 -34.41 -25.06
N ILE A 11 9.81 -33.32 -24.29
CA ILE A 11 10.40 -32.05 -24.71
C ILE A 11 11.90 -32.11 -24.41
N LYS A 12 12.75 -32.08 -25.44
CA LYS A 12 14.20 -31.88 -25.31
C LYS A 12 14.57 -30.45 -25.71
N ASP A 13 15.22 -29.75 -24.80
CA ASP A 13 15.95 -28.49 -25.03
C ASP A 13 15.18 -27.43 -25.84
N GLY A 14 13.95 -27.12 -25.42
CA GLY A 14 13.17 -26.00 -25.99
C GLY A 14 12.72 -26.19 -27.45
N LYS A 15 12.92 -27.38 -28.05
CA LYS A 15 12.40 -27.74 -29.37
C LYS A 15 11.11 -28.55 -29.24
N PRO A 16 10.22 -28.54 -30.26
CA PRO A 16 9.08 -29.44 -30.28
C PRO A 16 9.57 -30.88 -30.12
N GLY A 17 9.11 -31.51 -29.04
CA GLY A 17 9.47 -32.85 -28.61
C GLY A 17 9.15 -33.94 -29.63
N LYS A 18 9.79 -35.10 -29.46
CA LYS A 18 9.45 -36.32 -30.22
C LYS A 18 8.57 -37.23 -29.38
N TYR A 19 7.68 -37.96 -30.05
CA TYR A 19 6.81 -38.94 -29.41
C TYR A 19 7.61 -40.21 -29.12
N VAL A 20 7.70 -40.58 -27.85
CA VAL A 20 8.34 -41.82 -27.40
C VAL A 20 7.25 -42.81 -26.99
N LYS A 21 7.35 -44.07 -27.45
CA LYS A 21 6.45 -45.16 -27.04
C LYS A 21 6.88 -45.66 -25.66
N VAL A 22 6.03 -45.48 -24.66
CA VAL A 22 6.28 -45.90 -23.27
C VAL A 22 5.44 -47.14 -22.97
N ARG A 23 6.01 -48.14 -22.27
CA ARG A 23 5.24 -49.33 -21.83
C ARG A 23 4.37 -48.96 -20.63
N ASN A 24 3.21 -49.62 -20.49
CA ASN A 24 2.31 -49.39 -19.34
C ASN A 24 2.98 -49.63 -17.96
N ASP A 25 4.05 -50.41 -17.94
CA ASP A 25 4.78 -50.77 -16.73
C ASP A 25 5.65 -49.60 -16.23
N GLU A 26 5.98 -48.64 -17.11
CA GLU A 26 6.77 -47.44 -16.80
C GLU A 26 5.90 -46.27 -16.24
N ILE A 27 4.56 -46.42 -16.19
CA ILE A 27 3.64 -45.44 -15.60
C ILE A 27 3.55 -45.57 -14.07
N GLU A 28 4.24 -46.53 -13.45
CA GLU A 28 4.13 -46.66 -12.00
C GLU A 28 4.64 -45.43 -11.26
N ASN A 29 5.51 -44.61 -11.87
CA ASN A 29 5.81 -43.24 -11.44
C ASN A 29 6.34 -42.37 -12.61
N PRO A 30 5.49 -41.61 -13.35
CA PRO A 30 5.98 -40.68 -14.37
C PRO A 30 6.76 -39.48 -13.80
N ILE A 31 6.88 -39.39 -12.47
CA ILE A 31 7.54 -38.32 -11.71
C ILE A 31 8.91 -38.77 -11.17
N GLY A 32 9.32 -40.04 -11.38
CA GLY A 32 10.45 -40.68 -10.70
C GLY A 32 11.84 -40.03 -10.87
N ASN A 33 12.00 -38.99 -11.70
CA ASN A 33 13.26 -38.27 -11.91
C ASN A 33 13.10 -36.73 -11.90
N ILE A 34 11.99 -36.20 -11.38
CA ILE A 34 11.79 -34.74 -11.26
C ILE A 34 12.33 -34.28 -9.89
N ASP A 35 13.20 -33.26 -9.90
CA ASP A 35 13.65 -32.56 -8.70
C ASP A 35 12.46 -32.28 -7.75
N PRO A 36 12.50 -32.72 -6.48
CA PRO A 36 11.40 -32.54 -5.53
C PRO A 36 10.90 -31.08 -5.42
N VAL A 37 11.79 -30.10 -5.63
CA VAL A 37 11.44 -28.68 -5.63
C VAL A 37 10.60 -28.31 -6.87
N LYS A 38 10.97 -28.80 -8.05
CA LYS A 38 10.19 -28.65 -9.29
C LYS A 38 8.85 -29.38 -9.21
N ALA A 39 8.81 -30.56 -8.60
CA ALA A 39 7.57 -31.31 -8.40
C ALA A 39 6.59 -30.55 -7.48
N SER A 40 7.10 -29.92 -6.42
CA SER A 40 6.30 -29.05 -5.54
C SER A 40 5.75 -27.83 -6.30
N PHE A 41 6.57 -27.20 -7.14
CA PHE A 41 6.16 -26.06 -7.97
C PHE A 41 5.03 -26.42 -8.96
N LEU A 42 5.13 -27.57 -9.63
CA LEU A 42 4.14 -28.04 -10.61
C LEU A 42 2.80 -28.47 -9.99
N ARG A 43 2.76 -28.75 -8.68
CA ARG A 43 1.51 -28.93 -7.92
C ARG A 43 0.77 -27.62 -7.65
N GLY A 44 1.43 -26.49 -7.90
CA GLY A 44 0.88 -25.16 -7.71
C GLY A 44 -0.19 -24.80 -8.74
N ASN A 45 -0.45 -23.50 -8.85
CA ASN A 45 -1.52 -22.97 -9.68
C ASN A 45 -0.97 -22.34 -10.97
N PRO A 46 -1.39 -22.81 -12.17
CA PRO A 46 -0.91 -22.25 -13.43
C PRO A 46 -1.30 -20.78 -13.63
N PHE A 47 -2.37 -20.32 -12.99
CA PHE A 47 -2.83 -18.93 -13.07
C PHE A 47 -2.07 -17.97 -12.14
N MET A 48 -1.17 -18.50 -11.30
CA MET A 48 -0.26 -17.74 -10.43
C MET A 48 1.17 -17.73 -10.98
N TYR A 49 1.39 -18.29 -12.18
CA TYR A 49 2.71 -18.34 -12.79
C TYR A 49 3.14 -16.95 -13.26
N ASN A 50 4.34 -16.52 -12.87
CA ASN A 50 4.98 -15.32 -13.40
C ASN A 50 6.40 -15.68 -13.89
N PRO A 51 6.69 -15.57 -15.20
CA PRO A 51 7.99 -15.94 -15.75
C PRO A 51 9.18 -15.10 -15.22
N GLU A 52 8.92 -13.92 -14.65
CA GLU A 52 9.96 -13.01 -14.14
C GLU A 52 10.43 -13.38 -12.74
N THR A 53 9.59 -14.05 -11.94
CA THR A 53 9.86 -14.31 -10.51
C THR A 53 10.05 -15.78 -10.18
N VAL A 54 9.80 -16.70 -11.11
CA VAL A 54 9.81 -18.15 -10.86
C VAL A 54 11.15 -18.79 -11.16
N LEU A 55 11.51 -19.80 -10.35
CA LEU A 55 12.75 -20.58 -10.50
C LEU A 55 12.74 -21.48 -11.74
N TYR A 56 11.58 -21.98 -12.16
CA TYR A 56 11.45 -22.91 -13.28
C TYR A 56 10.60 -22.32 -14.39
N LYS A 57 11.17 -22.26 -15.60
CA LYS A 57 10.43 -21.89 -16.80
C LYS A 57 9.56 -23.05 -17.24
N ILE A 58 8.26 -22.79 -17.32
CA ILE A 58 7.25 -23.71 -17.85
C ILE A 58 6.88 -23.23 -19.27
N THR A 59 6.56 -24.16 -20.16
CA THR A 59 6.11 -23.85 -21.53
C THR A 59 4.61 -23.95 -21.71
N SER A 60 3.94 -24.79 -20.90
CA SER A 60 2.52 -25.09 -21.06
C SER A 60 1.81 -25.26 -19.72
N LEU A 61 0.53 -24.89 -19.69
CA LEU A 61 -0.38 -25.19 -18.56
C LEU A 61 -0.43 -26.70 -18.26
N GLU A 62 -0.14 -27.53 -19.25
CA GLU A 62 -0.26 -28.98 -19.17
C GLU A 62 0.84 -29.67 -18.35
N GLU A 63 1.92 -28.96 -18.06
CA GLU A 63 3.01 -29.43 -17.20
C GLU A 63 2.58 -29.47 -15.71
N TYR A 64 1.57 -28.69 -15.34
CA TYR A 64 1.03 -28.68 -13.97
C TYR A 64 0.36 -30.01 -13.63
N THR A 65 0.54 -30.47 -12.40
CA THR A 65 0.00 -31.75 -11.94
C THR A 65 -1.40 -31.58 -11.36
N ILE A 66 -2.23 -32.62 -11.55
CA ILE A 66 -3.56 -32.70 -10.96
C ILE A 66 -3.72 -34.03 -10.21
N PRO A 67 -4.45 -34.04 -9.08
CA PRO A 67 -4.73 -35.26 -8.35
C PRO A 67 -5.81 -36.09 -9.07
N ILE A 68 -5.52 -37.37 -9.31
CA ILE A 68 -6.44 -38.36 -9.90
C ILE A 68 -6.47 -39.59 -9.00
N LYS A 69 -7.56 -39.75 -8.25
CA LYS A 69 -7.68 -40.80 -7.22
C LYS A 69 -6.52 -40.71 -6.21
N LYS A 70 -5.65 -41.72 -6.16
CA LYS A 70 -4.47 -41.79 -5.26
C LYS A 70 -3.15 -41.45 -5.96
N LYS A 71 -3.18 -40.95 -7.20
CA LYS A 71 -1.98 -40.64 -7.99
C LYS A 71 -2.02 -39.19 -8.47
N GLU A 72 -0.85 -38.58 -8.63
CA GLU A 72 -0.69 -37.30 -9.31
C GLU A 72 -0.27 -37.55 -10.75
N MET A 73 -0.81 -36.75 -11.68
CA MET A 73 -0.50 -36.86 -13.10
C MET A 73 -0.46 -35.46 -13.71
N ALA A 74 0.43 -35.23 -14.67
CA ALA A 74 0.44 -33.99 -15.43
C ALA A 74 -0.91 -33.77 -16.12
N PHE A 75 -1.38 -32.52 -16.17
CA PHE A 75 -2.68 -32.19 -16.72
C PHE A 75 -2.79 -32.60 -18.18
N GLY A 76 -1.72 -32.45 -18.96
CA GLY A 76 -1.63 -32.89 -20.35
C GLY A 76 -1.83 -34.39 -20.54
N ASP A 77 -1.21 -35.20 -19.68
CA ASP A 77 -1.33 -36.66 -19.73
C ASP A 77 -2.75 -37.09 -19.37
N ALA A 78 -3.33 -36.46 -18.35
CA ALA A 78 -4.68 -36.75 -17.90
C ALA A 78 -5.75 -36.51 -18.98
N ILE A 79 -5.61 -35.44 -19.77
CA ILE A 79 -6.60 -35.08 -20.81
C ILE A 79 -6.37 -35.83 -22.13
N ARG A 80 -5.16 -36.34 -22.38
CA ARG A 80 -4.82 -37.13 -23.57
C ARG A 80 -4.84 -38.64 -23.34
N ASN A 81 -4.97 -39.10 -22.10
CA ASN A 81 -4.98 -40.52 -21.77
C ASN A 81 -6.11 -41.28 -22.51
N PRO A 82 -5.79 -42.23 -23.41
CA PRO A 82 -6.78 -42.97 -24.19
C PRO A 82 -7.72 -43.80 -23.32
N GLN A 83 -7.28 -44.24 -22.14
CA GLN A 83 -8.09 -45.05 -21.21
C GLN A 83 -9.26 -44.26 -20.59
N PHE A 84 -9.23 -42.93 -20.63
CA PHE A 84 -10.32 -42.12 -20.09
C PHE A 84 -11.35 -41.79 -21.16
N SER A 85 -12.63 -42.05 -20.86
CA SER A 85 -13.74 -41.62 -21.72
C SER A 85 -13.81 -40.09 -21.82
N VAL A 86 -14.45 -39.59 -22.89
CA VAL A 86 -14.70 -38.15 -23.09
C VAL A 86 -15.36 -37.51 -21.86
N SER A 87 -16.36 -38.17 -21.28
CA SER A 87 -17.04 -37.72 -20.06
C SER A 87 -16.10 -37.62 -18.86
N LYS A 88 -15.23 -38.63 -18.67
CA LYS A 88 -14.25 -38.65 -17.59
C LYS A 88 -13.23 -37.52 -17.75
N ARG A 89 -12.69 -37.29 -18.95
CA ARG A 89 -11.76 -36.19 -19.22
C ARG A 89 -12.40 -34.82 -18.99
N ARG A 90 -13.65 -34.63 -19.43
CA ARG A 90 -14.39 -33.38 -19.15
C ARG A 90 -14.59 -33.17 -17.65
N LYS A 91 -14.83 -34.24 -16.87
CA LYS A 91 -14.89 -34.17 -15.41
C LYS A 91 -13.52 -33.75 -14.84
N LEU A 92 -12.42 -34.36 -15.28
CA LEU A 92 -11.07 -33.99 -14.86
C LEU A 92 -10.75 -32.50 -15.13
N ILE A 93 -11.01 -32.01 -16.34
CA ILE A 93 -10.83 -30.57 -16.68
C ILE A 93 -11.66 -29.70 -15.73
N LYS A 94 -12.95 -29.99 -15.58
CA LYS A 94 -13.83 -29.19 -14.72
C LYS A 94 -13.33 -29.17 -13.27
N THR A 95 -12.87 -30.31 -12.76
CA THR A 95 -12.34 -30.43 -11.40
C THR A 95 -11.04 -29.65 -11.25
N ALA A 96 -10.07 -29.82 -12.15
CA ALA A 96 -8.79 -29.10 -12.13
C ALA A 96 -9.00 -27.57 -12.13
N PHE A 97 -9.78 -27.07 -13.09
CA PHE A 97 -10.10 -25.63 -13.19
C PHE A 97 -10.90 -25.11 -11.99
N LYS A 98 -11.71 -25.96 -11.33
CA LYS A 98 -12.41 -25.59 -10.09
C LYS A 98 -11.43 -25.48 -8.92
N THR A 99 -10.50 -26.42 -8.80
CA THR A 99 -9.45 -26.41 -7.77
C THR A 99 -8.54 -25.20 -7.93
N TRP A 100 -8.00 -24.97 -9.13
CA TRP A 100 -7.18 -23.79 -9.42
C TRP A 100 -7.93 -22.49 -9.20
N ASN A 101 -9.22 -22.42 -9.52
CA ASN A 101 -10.02 -21.23 -9.24
C ASN A 101 -10.23 -21.00 -7.74
N LYS A 102 -10.49 -22.07 -6.97
CA LYS A 102 -10.65 -21.96 -5.52
C LYS A 102 -9.35 -21.51 -4.86
N ASP A 103 -8.23 -22.07 -5.29
CA ASP A 103 -6.91 -21.73 -4.79
C ASP A 103 -6.52 -20.28 -5.14
N TYR A 104 -6.70 -19.87 -6.40
CA TYR A 104 -6.47 -18.50 -6.83
C TYR A 104 -7.29 -17.50 -6.01
N LEU A 105 -8.61 -17.75 -5.86
CA LEU A 105 -9.47 -16.88 -5.06
C LEU A 105 -9.07 -16.83 -3.59
N LYS A 106 -8.58 -17.94 -3.01
CA LYS A 106 -8.08 -17.96 -1.64
C LYS A 106 -6.83 -17.09 -1.50
N GLN A 107 -5.84 -17.25 -2.37
CA GLN A 107 -4.61 -16.47 -2.32
C GLN A 107 -4.86 -14.98 -2.61
N LYS A 108 -5.70 -14.70 -3.62
CA LYS A 108 -6.19 -13.37 -3.96
C LYS A 108 -6.85 -12.70 -2.76
N ASN A 109 -7.84 -13.37 -2.17
CA ASN A 109 -8.56 -12.82 -1.02
C ASN A 109 -7.60 -12.59 0.14
N ASN A 110 -6.78 -13.56 0.53
CA ASN A 110 -5.80 -13.37 1.60
C ASN A 110 -4.88 -12.16 1.36
N ALA A 111 -4.40 -11.97 0.12
CA ALA A 111 -3.60 -10.81 -0.24
C ALA A 111 -4.39 -9.50 -0.10
N PHE A 112 -5.65 -9.45 -0.52
CA PHE A 112 -6.47 -8.24 -0.41
C PHE A 112 -6.97 -7.99 1.03
N THR A 113 -7.39 -8.98 1.81
CA THR A 113 -7.84 -8.77 3.20
C THR A 113 -6.70 -8.37 4.14
N GLU A 114 -5.50 -8.91 3.94
CA GLU A 114 -4.31 -8.42 4.64
C GLU A 114 -4.09 -6.93 4.32
N ASN A 115 -4.37 -6.53 3.09
CA ASN A 115 -4.19 -5.15 2.63
C ASN A 115 -5.32 -4.20 3.06
N ASP A 116 -6.56 -4.65 3.18
CA ASP A 116 -7.64 -3.81 3.71
C ASP A 116 -7.36 -3.39 5.16
N LYS A 117 -6.84 -4.32 5.98
CA LYS A 117 -6.37 -4.03 7.34
C LYS A 117 -5.22 -3.01 7.34
N ILE A 118 -4.36 -3.08 6.35
CA ILE A 118 -3.26 -2.13 6.15
C ILE A 118 -3.81 -0.74 5.80
N VAL A 119 -4.74 -0.66 4.84
CA VAL A 119 -5.39 0.59 4.44
C VAL A 119 -6.14 1.21 5.61
N GLU A 120 -6.80 0.41 6.45
CA GLU A 120 -7.45 0.85 7.69
C GLU A 120 -6.44 1.43 8.68
N ILE A 121 -5.29 0.78 8.91
CA ILE A 121 -4.20 1.31 9.76
C ILE A 121 -3.67 2.64 9.22
N ILE A 122 -3.62 2.82 7.90
CA ILE A 122 -3.21 4.08 7.26
C ILE A 122 -4.31 5.14 7.37
N GLY A 123 -5.59 4.76 7.27
CA GLY A 123 -6.74 5.65 7.49
C GLY A 123 -6.84 6.17 8.93
N ASP A 124 -6.47 5.34 9.89
CA ASP A 124 -6.35 5.68 11.33
C ASP A 124 -5.21 6.64 11.66
N VAL A 125 -4.33 6.90 10.69
CA VAL A 125 -3.44 8.05 10.71
C VAL A 125 -4.29 9.30 10.47
N SER A 126 -5.12 9.63 11.46
CA SER A 126 -5.92 10.85 11.45
C SER A 126 -5.00 12.04 11.22
N TYR A 127 -5.30 12.77 10.16
CA TYR A 127 -4.57 13.95 9.75
C TYR A 127 -4.64 14.97 10.89
N LEU A 128 -3.54 15.18 11.61
CA LEU A 128 -3.42 16.18 12.66
C LEU A 128 -3.35 17.59 12.05
N LYS A 129 -4.36 17.97 11.29
CA LYS A 129 -4.39 19.30 10.69
C LYS A 129 -4.37 20.33 11.81
N PHE A 130 -3.46 21.29 11.70
CA PHE A 130 -3.61 22.53 12.45
C PHE A 130 -4.92 23.16 12.02
N SER A 131 -5.83 23.36 12.97
CA SER A 131 -7.06 24.08 12.72
C SER A 131 -6.70 25.48 12.22
N TRP A 132 -7.40 25.95 11.18
CA TRP A 132 -7.26 27.31 10.67
C TRP A 132 -7.40 28.35 11.79
N LYS A 133 -8.27 28.06 12.78
CA LYS A 133 -8.46 28.89 13.98
C LYS A 133 -7.17 29.09 14.78
N ILE A 134 -6.39 28.01 14.99
CA ILE A 134 -5.12 28.07 15.73
C ILE A 134 -4.09 28.88 14.96
N ARG A 135 -4.08 28.80 13.62
CA ARG A 135 -3.18 29.61 12.80
C ARG A 135 -3.48 31.10 12.92
N ILE A 136 -4.74 31.48 12.77
CA ILE A 136 -5.17 32.88 12.96
C ILE A 136 -4.78 33.35 14.36
N LEU A 137 -5.04 32.54 15.39
CA LEU A 137 -4.66 32.87 16.77
C LEU A 137 -3.15 33.12 16.89
N LEU A 138 -2.30 32.23 16.38
CA LEU A 138 -0.85 32.39 16.43
C LEU A 138 -0.38 33.68 15.73
N TYR A 139 -0.95 34.02 14.57
CA TYR A 139 -0.65 35.28 13.90
C TYR A 139 -1.10 36.51 14.70
N ALA A 140 -2.27 36.45 15.34
CA ALA A 140 -2.75 37.51 16.22
C ALA A 140 -1.83 37.70 17.44
N LEU A 141 -1.43 36.61 18.09
CA LEU A 141 -0.49 36.64 19.22
C LEU A 141 0.90 37.13 18.80
N PHE A 142 1.34 36.79 17.59
CA PHE A 142 2.60 37.27 17.03
C PHE A 142 2.58 38.78 16.83
N LEU A 143 1.53 39.29 16.16
CA LEU A 143 1.35 40.72 15.94
C LEU A 143 1.27 41.48 17.27
N PHE A 144 0.50 40.97 18.22
CA PHE A 144 0.42 41.52 19.57
C PHE A 144 1.79 41.57 20.25
N SER A 145 2.55 40.47 20.26
CA SER A 145 3.87 40.40 20.91
C SER A 145 4.88 41.34 20.26
N ILE A 146 4.86 41.48 18.93
CA ILE A 146 5.71 42.45 18.22
C ILE A 146 5.33 43.88 18.59
N LEU A 147 4.04 44.21 18.63
CA LEU A 147 3.59 45.55 19.02
C LEU A 147 4.01 45.85 20.45
N MET A 148 3.87 44.91 21.38
CA MET A 148 4.30 45.09 22.76
C MET A 148 5.81 45.35 22.88
N MET A 149 6.63 44.56 22.19
CA MET A 149 8.10 44.67 22.29
C MET A 149 8.70 45.79 21.45
N GLY A 150 8.04 46.18 20.36
CA GLY A 150 8.54 47.11 19.35
C GLY A 150 8.37 48.60 19.69
N ILE A 151 8.40 49.00 20.97
CA ILE A 151 8.08 50.36 21.42
C ILE A 151 8.95 51.44 20.76
N ASN A 152 10.20 51.10 20.43
CA ASN A 152 11.14 52.01 19.77
C ASN A 152 11.04 51.99 18.24
N SER A 153 9.98 51.39 17.68
CA SER A 153 9.76 51.35 16.23
C SER A 153 9.08 52.61 15.71
N GLN A 154 9.29 52.89 14.43
CA GLN A 154 8.63 54.00 13.72
C GLN A 154 7.10 53.93 13.79
N LEU A 155 6.52 52.72 13.87
CA LEU A 155 5.08 52.52 14.03
C LEU A 155 4.59 53.09 15.37
N TRP A 156 5.34 52.87 16.45
CA TRP A 156 5.03 53.44 17.75
C TRP A 156 5.29 54.93 17.80
N ASP A 157 6.34 55.43 17.15
CA ASP A 157 6.57 56.88 17.05
C ASP A 157 5.43 57.59 16.32
N PHE A 158 4.85 56.96 15.30
CA PHE A 158 3.66 57.48 14.62
C PHE A 158 2.41 57.43 15.52
N PHE A 159 2.15 56.28 16.16
CA PHE A 159 0.99 56.09 17.04
C PHE A 159 1.02 57.02 18.27
N ALA A 160 2.22 57.22 18.84
CA ALA A 160 2.46 58.08 20.00
C ALA A 160 2.28 59.57 19.73
N ARG A 161 2.07 60.00 18.47
CA ARG A 161 1.64 61.38 18.16
C ARG A 161 0.23 61.67 18.68
N SER A 162 -0.59 60.64 18.88
CA SER A 162 -1.90 60.77 19.52
C SER A 162 -1.77 60.74 21.05
N SER A 163 -2.68 61.40 21.76
CA SER A 163 -2.73 61.39 23.24
C SER A 163 -2.85 59.97 23.79
N VAL A 164 -3.71 59.15 23.19
CA VAL A 164 -3.91 57.74 23.53
C VAL A 164 -2.61 56.96 23.31
N GLY A 165 -1.98 57.08 22.13
CA GLY A 165 -0.76 56.34 21.83
C GLY A 165 0.42 56.73 22.71
N SER A 166 0.56 58.02 23.05
CA SER A 166 1.57 58.51 23.98
C SER A 166 1.38 57.91 25.39
N TYR A 167 0.13 57.86 25.87
CA TYR A 167 -0.21 57.23 27.14
C TYR A 167 0.17 55.73 27.15
N PHE A 168 -0.24 54.95 26.14
CA PHE A 168 0.13 53.54 26.04
C PHE A 168 1.65 53.32 25.97
N ARG A 169 2.36 54.17 25.22
CA ARG A 169 3.83 54.12 25.12
C ARG A 169 4.49 54.33 26.48
N ASN A 170 4.05 55.34 27.24
CA ASN A 170 4.60 55.64 28.56
C ASN A 170 4.33 54.52 29.56
N VAL A 171 3.12 53.95 29.57
CA VAL A 171 2.77 52.79 30.41
C VAL A 171 3.69 51.61 30.12
N LEU A 172 3.89 51.29 28.84
CA LEU A 172 4.78 50.20 28.44
C LEU A 172 6.26 50.46 28.78
N MET A 173 6.75 51.69 28.59
CA MET A 173 8.11 52.08 28.97
C MET A 173 8.33 51.95 30.48
N ASN A 174 7.37 52.41 31.28
CA ASN A 174 7.43 52.30 32.74
C ASN A 174 7.40 50.82 33.18
N LEU A 175 6.54 49.98 32.59
CA LEU A 175 6.52 48.54 32.86
C LEU A 175 7.87 47.88 32.56
N TYR A 176 8.50 48.26 31.45
CA TYR A 176 9.78 47.73 31.01
C TYR A 176 10.99 48.25 31.80
N GLN A 177 10.86 49.38 32.47
CA GLN A 177 11.84 49.87 33.44
C GLN A 177 11.67 49.18 34.79
N SER A 178 10.42 49.01 35.26
CA SER A 178 10.12 48.35 36.53
C SER A 178 10.35 46.84 36.51
N PHE A 179 10.16 46.19 35.35
CA PHE A 179 10.28 44.73 35.20
C PHE A 179 11.15 44.38 33.98
N GLU A 180 12.47 44.43 34.13
CA GLU A 180 13.40 44.14 33.03
C GLU A 180 13.23 42.73 32.44
N TRP A 181 12.87 41.74 33.27
CA TRP A 181 12.60 40.37 32.84
C TRP A 181 11.42 40.25 31.87
N LEU A 182 10.50 41.23 31.85
CA LEU A 182 9.36 41.25 30.92
C LEU A 182 9.83 41.40 29.46
N LYS A 183 10.94 42.12 29.23
CA LYS A 183 11.57 42.22 27.90
C LYS A 183 12.10 40.87 27.43
N ILE A 184 12.72 40.11 28.34
CA ILE A 184 13.23 38.77 28.06
C ILE A 184 12.06 37.84 27.69
N ILE A 185 10.99 37.87 28.47
CA ILE A 185 9.77 37.09 28.18
C ILE A 185 9.16 37.46 26.84
N GLY A 186 9.05 38.75 26.51
CA GLY A 186 8.46 39.15 25.25
C GLY A 186 9.30 38.74 24.04
N ASN A 187 10.63 38.81 24.13
CA ASN A 187 11.52 38.26 23.09
C ASN A 187 11.36 36.74 22.95
N ILE A 188 11.33 36.00 24.06
CA ILE A 188 11.09 34.55 24.06
C ILE A 188 9.72 34.22 23.44
N ALA A 189 8.68 35.00 23.75
CA ALA A 189 7.34 34.85 23.19
C ALA A 189 7.36 34.96 21.66
N ILE A 190 8.03 35.98 21.12
CA ILE A 190 8.17 36.18 19.67
C ILE A 190 8.83 34.96 19.02
N TYR A 191 9.96 34.48 19.55
CA TYR A 191 10.66 33.32 19.00
C TYR A 191 9.82 32.03 19.06
N ILE A 192 9.16 31.78 20.18
CA ILE A 192 8.32 30.59 20.35
C ILE A 192 7.11 30.66 19.40
N ILE A 193 6.44 31.80 19.29
CA ILE A 193 5.31 31.96 18.37
C ILE A 193 5.76 31.81 16.91
N LEU A 194 6.93 32.35 16.54
CA LEU A 194 7.49 32.18 15.19
C LEU A 194 7.79 30.71 14.89
N LEU A 195 8.40 29.99 15.85
CA LEU A 195 8.64 28.56 15.76
C LEU A 195 7.32 27.78 15.62
N SER A 196 6.27 28.17 16.36
CA SER A 196 4.91 27.61 16.23
C SER A 196 4.36 27.74 14.82
N ILE A 197 4.49 28.94 14.22
CA ILE A 197 4.00 29.24 12.87
C ILE A 197 4.76 28.40 11.83
N PHE A 198 6.09 28.34 11.95
CA PHE A 198 6.94 27.57 11.05
C PHE A 198 6.61 26.07 11.12
N TYR A 199 6.53 25.53 12.34
CA TYR A 199 6.16 24.14 12.58
C TYR A 199 4.76 23.82 12.04
N ALA A 200 3.77 24.69 12.30
CA ALA A 200 2.41 24.53 11.79
C ALA A 200 2.35 24.51 10.26
N SER A 201 3.23 25.26 9.60
CA SER A 201 3.32 25.37 8.14
C SER A 201 3.94 24.11 7.53
N ILE A 202 5.12 23.70 8.00
CA ILE A 202 5.79 22.46 7.56
C ILE A 202 4.87 21.26 7.76
N TYR A 203 4.30 21.14 8.96
CA TYR A 203 3.44 20.00 9.28
C TYR A 203 2.20 19.95 8.38
N SER A 204 1.65 21.12 8.00
CA SER A 204 0.56 21.19 7.05
C SER A 204 0.91 20.65 5.67
N ILE A 205 2.12 20.95 5.18
CA ILE A 205 2.61 20.49 3.89
C ILE A 205 2.77 18.98 3.93
N ILE A 206 3.49 18.47 4.94
CA ILE A 206 3.71 17.03 5.13
C ILE A 206 2.39 16.27 5.24
N SER A 207 1.43 16.79 6.03
CA SER A 207 0.12 16.16 6.20
C SER A 207 -0.69 16.14 4.91
N ARG A 208 -0.63 17.21 4.11
CA ARG A 208 -1.31 17.30 2.81
C ARG A 208 -0.70 16.32 1.80
N ASP A 209 0.62 16.26 1.73
CA ASP A 209 1.32 15.37 0.81
C ASP A 209 1.11 13.91 1.18
N PHE A 210 1.14 13.58 2.47
CA PHE A 210 0.75 12.26 2.96
C PHE A 210 -0.68 11.90 2.55
N ALA A 211 -1.65 12.80 2.73
CA ALA A 211 -3.04 12.57 2.33
C ALA A 211 -3.20 12.34 0.82
N LYS A 212 -2.48 13.13 0.01
CA LYS A 212 -2.50 12.98 -1.45
C LYS A 212 -1.90 11.63 -1.86
N ASN A 213 -0.74 11.28 -1.32
CA ASN A 213 -0.07 10.01 -1.59
C ASN A 213 -0.90 8.81 -1.14
N TYR A 214 -1.58 8.92 0.01
CA TYR A 214 -2.49 7.90 0.49
C TYR A 214 -3.67 7.67 -0.47
N ARG A 215 -4.35 8.73 -0.91
CA ARG A 215 -5.45 8.62 -1.88
C ARG A 215 -4.98 8.01 -3.20
N LEU A 216 -3.79 8.41 -3.67
CA LEU A 216 -3.20 7.84 -4.89
C LEU A 216 -2.92 6.35 -4.70
N ALA A 217 -2.31 5.96 -3.59
CA ALA A 217 -2.06 4.56 -3.26
C ALA A 217 -3.36 3.77 -3.20
N GLN A 218 -4.38 4.24 -2.47
CA GLN A 218 -5.69 3.58 -2.40
C GLN A 218 -6.32 3.41 -3.78
N SER A 219 -6.34 4.47 -4.59
CA SER A 219 -6.88 4.39 -5.96
C SER A 219 -6.10 3.41 -6.86
N TYR A 220 -4.78 3.30 -6.65
CA TYR A 220 -3.93 2.34 -7.35
C TYR A 220 -4.24 0.91 -6.91
N LEU A 221 -4.47 0.68 -5.61
CA LEU A 221 -4.83 -0.64 -5.08
C LEU A 221 -6.19 -1.09 -5.65
N ASP A 222 -7.21 -0.24 -5.63
CA ASP A 222 -8.54 -0.54 -6.15
C ASP A 222 -8.52 -0.87 -7.66
N ARG A 223 -7.77 -0.07 -8.43
CA ARG A 223 -7.56 -0.30 -9.86
C ARG A 223 -6.77 -1.57 -10.14
N SER A 224 -5.80 -1.89 -9.29
CA SER A 224 -5.01 -3.11 -9.41
C SER A 224 -5.88 -4.34 -9.12
N GLU A 225 -6.70 -4.33 -8.08
CA GLU A 225 -7.60 -5.46 -7.77
C GLU A 225 -8.57 -5.74 -8.93
N THR A 226 -9.22 -4.70 -9.43
CA THR A 226 -10.18 -4.82 -10.53
C THR A 226 -9.52 -5.32 -11.81
N THR A 227 -8.31 -4.83 -12.12
CA THR A 227 -7.52 -5.24 -13.29
C THR A 227 -7.06 -6.70 -13.17
N ILE A 228 -6.50 -7.10 -12.03
CA ILE A 228 -6.08 -8.47 -11.73
C ILE A 228 -7.28 -9.42 -11.86
N SER A 229 -8.40 -9.09 -11.21
CA SER A 229 -9.61 -9.92 -11.20
C SER A 229 -10.20 -10.08 -12.61
N ARG A 230 -10.23 -9.01 -13.41
CA ARG A 230 -10.72 -9.04 -14.79
C ARG A 230 -9.81 -9.85 -15.71
N SER A 231 -8.49 -9.62 -15.61
CA SER A 231 -7.47 -10.35 -16.38
C SER A 231 -7.56 -11.84 -16.09
N TYR A 232 -7.57 -12.22 -14.81
CA TYR A 232 -7.72 -13.61 -14.39
C TYR A 232 -9.01 -14.25 -14.93
N ARG A 233 -10.17 -13.59 -14.73
CA ARG A 233 -11.46 -14.12 -15.18
C ARG A 233 -11.47 -14.40 -16.68
N ASN A 234 -10.86 -13.52 -17.47
CA ASN A 234 -10.76 -13.68 -18.93
C ASN A 234 -9.85 -14.85 -19.31
N ARG A 235 -8.63 -14.93 -18.73
CA ARG A 235 -7.67 -16.01 -18.98
C ARG A 235 -8.22 -17.37 -18.55
N TRP A 236 -8.81 -17.46 -17.36
CA TRP A 236 -9.44 -18.68 -16.84
C TRP A 236 -10.59 -19.17 -17.74
N LYS A 237 -11.50 -18.27 -18.15
CA LYS A 237 -12.61 -18.63 -19.05
C LYS A 237 -12.09 -19.11 -20.41
N ARG A 238 -11.07 -18.44 -20.96
CA ARG A 238 -10.47 -18.78 -22.26
C ARG A 238 -9.80 -20.16 -22.21
N ALA A 239 -8.93 -20.40 -21.25
CA ALA A 239 -8.25 -21.68 -21.07
C ALA A 239 -9.25 -22.83 -20.82
N ARG A 240 -10.25 -22.60 -19.95
CA ARG A 240 -11.28 -23.61 -19.68
C ARG A 240 -12.08 -23.97 -20.93
N ARG A 241 -12.46 -22.96 -21.72
CA ARG A 241 -13.20 -23.15 -22.99
C ARG A 241 -12.34 -23.89 -24.01
N TYR A 242 -11.06 -23.55 -24.12
CA TYR A 242 -10.09 -24.20 -25.00
C TYR A 242 -10.08 -25.72 -24.77
N TYR A 243 -9.84 -26.17 -23.53
CA TYR A 243 -9.78 -27.60 -23.22
C TYR A 243 -11.13 -28.31 -23.37
N LEU A 244 -12.23 -27.71 -22.89
CA LEU A 244 -13.55 -28.34 -22.99
C LEU A 244 -14.06 -28.47 -24.43
N SER A 245 -13.69 -27.53 -25.31
CA SER A 245 -14.04 -27.59 -26.73
C SER A 245 -13.18 -28.57 -27.50
N SER A 246 -11.88 -28.65 -27.18
CA SER A 246 -10.93 -29.54 -27.85
C SER A 246 -11.26 -31.02 -27.61
N ILE A 247 -11.71 -31.39 -26.41
CA ILE A 247 -12.13 -32.76 -26.09
C ILE A 247 -13.40 -33.21 -26.84
N LYS A 248 -14.24 -32.29 -27.32
CA LYS A 248 -15.46 -32.64 -28.08
C LYS A 248 -15.15 -33.09 -29.50
N LYS A 249 -14.02 -32.72 -30.09
CA LYS A 249 -13.66 -33.05 -31.47
C LYS A 249 -13.17 -34.51 -31.53
N LYS A 250 -14.06 -35.44 -31.89
CA LYS A 250 -13.79 -36.89 -31.92
C LYS A 250 -12.64 -37.34 -32.84
N LYS A 251 -12.20 -36.53 -33.82
CA LYS A 251 -11.27 -36.97 -34.88
C LYS A 251 -9.78 -37.01 -34.49
N SER A 252 -9.35 -36.35 -33.42
CA SER A 252 -7.99 -36.54 -32.88
C SER A 252 -7.97 -36.37 -31.36
N LEU A 253 -7.32 -37.30 -30.65
CA LEU A 253 -6.94 -37.11 -29.24
C LEU A 253 -5.88 -36.01 -29.05
N TYR A 254 -5.36 -35.49 -30.16
CA TYR A 254 -4.24 -34.57 -30.21
C TYR A 254 -4.73 -33.19 -30.60
N PHE A 255 -4.61 -32.27 -29.65
CA PHE A 255 -4.73 -30.82 -29.81
C PHE A 255 -3.49 -30.17 -29.16
N PRO A 256 -3.03 -29.02 -29.68
CA PRO A 256 -1.80 -28.41 -29.21
C PRO A 256 -1.89 -28.02 -27.73
N PRO A 257 -0.79 -28.08 -26.97
CA PRO A 257 -0.75 -27.56 -25.62
C PRO A 257 -1.08 -26.06 -25.60
N LEU A 258 -1.79 -25.62 -24.57
CA LEU A 258 -1.99 -24.19 -24.34
C LEU A 258 -0.73 -23.62 -23.70
N ASP A 259 -0.06 -22.72 -24.41
CA ASP A 259 1.11 -21.99 -23.93
C ASP A 259 0.81 -21.31 -22.58
N ILE A 260 1.77 -21.40 -21.66
CA ILE A 260 1.70 -20.78 -20.33
C ILE A 260 1.48 -19.26 -20.43
N SER A 261 1.96 -18.62 -21.50
CA SER A 261 1.76 -17.19 -21.76
C SER A 261 0.27 -16.79 -21.81
N ALA A 262 -0.61 -17.72 -22.20
CA ALA A 262 -2.05 -17.49 -22.30
C ALA A 262 -2.77 -17.48 -20.94
N VAL A 263 -2.09 -17.95 -19.88
CA VAL A 263 -2.67 -18.18 -18.54
C VAL A 263 -1.85 -17.58 -17.40
N GLN A 264 -0.60 -17.19 -17.64
CA GLN A 264 0.28 -16.55 -16.65
C GLN A 264 -0.35 -15.28 -16.04
N GLU A 265 0.19 -14.79 -14.94
CA GLU A 265 -0.23 -13.51 -14.37
C GLU A 265 0.10 -12.35 -15.33
N GLY A 266 -0.65 -11.24 -15.22
CA GLY A 266 -0.33 -10.02 -15.96
C GLY A 266 0.88 -9.30 -15.36
N GLN A 267 1.31 -8.20 -15.97
CA GLN A 267 2.42 -7.36 -15.46
C GLN A 267 2.24 -6.91 -14.00
N ILE A 268 1.00 -6.69 -13.56
CA ILE A 268 0.67 -6.49 -12.15
C ILE A 268 0.19 -7.83 -11.61
N ASN A 269 1.00 -8.43 -10.75
CA ASN A 269 0.75 -9.73 -10.15
C ASN A 269 0.51 -9.62 -8.64
N ILE A 270 0.02 -10.69 -8.01
CA ILE A 270 -0.32 -10.68 -6.57
C ILE A 270 0.93 -10.42 -5.71
N THR A 271 2.11 -10.86 -6.15
CA THR A 271 3.38 -10.68 -5.42
C THR A 271 3.85 -9.23 -5.42
N ILE A 272 3.97 -8.59 -6.59
CA ILE A 272 4.32 -7.18 -6.76
C ILE A 272 3.32 -6.30 -6.00
N PHE A 273 2.03 -6.67 -6.05
CA PHE A 273 1.00 -5.99 -5.27
C PHE A 273 1.27 -6.06 -3.75
N LYS A 274 1.66 -7.22 -3.22
CA LYS A 274 2.06 -7.36 -1.81
C LYS A 274 3.30 -6.54 -1.46
N GLU A 275 4.32 -6.52 -2.31
CA GLU A 275 5.54 -5.74 -2.06
C GLU A 275 5.27 -4.23 -1.99
N ILE A 276 4.49 -3.71 -2.95
CA ILE A 276 4.08 -2.30 -2.94
C ILE A 276 3.29 -1.97 -1.67
N CYS A 277 2.37 -2.85 -1.26
CA CYS A 277 1.63 -2.70 -0.02
C CYS A 277 2.55 -2.67 1.20
N GLN A 278 3.53 -3.57 1.28
CA GLN A 278 4.44 -3.64 2.42
C GLN A 278 5.29 -2.36 2.57
N VAL A 279 5.76 -1.78 1.47
CA VAL A 279 6.46 -0.48 1.49
C VAL A 279 5.55 0.65 2.00
N LEU A 280 4.26 0.61 1.64
CA LEU A 280 3.27 1.57 2.16
C LEU A 280 3.00 1.37 3.66
N VAL A 281 2.92 0.13 4.13
CA VAL A 281 2.81 -0.22 5.56
C VAL A 281 3.97 0.36 6.34
N ASP A 282 5.20 0.13 5.91
CA ASP A 282 6.39 0.54 6.64
C ASP A 282 6.44 2.07 6.80
N ARG A 283 6.07 2.79 5.75
CA ARG A 283 5.97 4.26 5.79
C ARG A 283 4.88 4.73 6.74
N ALA A 284 3.70 4.10 6.71
CA ALA A 284 2.59 4.46 7.57
C ALA A 284 2.85 4.11 9.04
N TYR A 285 3.50 2.99 9.31
CA TYR A 285 3.90 2.58 10.66
C TYR A 285 4.90 3.57 11.27
N LYS A 286 5.92 3.99 10.49
CA LYS A 286 6.84 5.06 10.91
C LYS A 286 6.09 6.35 11.26
N PHE A 287 5.13 6.75 10.43
CA PHE A 287 4.31 7.93 10.70
C PHE A 287 3.45 7.75 11.97
N LYS A 288 2.78 6.61 12.13
CA LYS A 288 1.95 6.28 13.31
C LYS A 288 2.77 6.32 14.61
N LYS A 289 4.00 5.78 14.60
CA LYS A 289 4.92 5.82 15.74
C LYS A 289 5.34 7.24 16.10
N SER A 290 5.52 8.12 15.11
CA SER A 290 5.90 9.52 15.32
C SER A 290 4.74 10.42 15.80
N LYS A 291 3.49 10.00 15.55
CA LYS A 291 2.26 10.75 15.86
C LYS A 291 2.17 11.29 17.30
N PRO A 292 2.36 10.49 18.37
CA PRO A 292 2.25 11.01 19.75
C PRO A 292 3.28 12.11 20.04
N PHE A 293 4.52 11.95 19.57
CA PHE A 293 5.58 12.96 19.74
C PHE A 293 5.21 14.27 19.03
N ILE A 294 4.70 14.19 17.81
CA ILE A 294 4.24 15.33 17.03
C ILE A 294 3.07 16.06 17.72
N ILE A 295 2.13 15.32 18.30
CA ILE A 295 0.99 15.89 19.08
C ILE A 295 1.49 16.58 20.34
N ALA A 296 2.35 15.92 21.11
CA ALA A 296 2.88 16.45 22.35
C ALA A 296 3.66 17.74 22.11
N PHE A 297 4.60 17.71 21.16
CA PHE A 297 5.41 18.86 20.78
C PHE A 297 4.54 20.02 20.29
N ARG A 298 3.53 19.73 19.45
CA ARG A 298 2.55 20.73 19.01
C ARG A 298 1.87 21.42 20.19
N ASN A 299 1.32 20.63 21.11
CA ASN A 299 0.54 21.17 22.21
C ASN A 299 1.42 22.00 23.15
N ILE A 300 2.63 21.53 23.48
CA ILE A 300 3.61 22.27 24.28
C ILE A 300 3.88 23.65 23.68
N ILE A 301 4.19 23.69 22.38
CA ILE A 301 4.51 24.93 21.67
C ILE A 301 3.32 25.91 21.64
N ILE A 302 2.10 25.41 21.42
CA ILE A 302 0.89 26.24 21.43
C ILE A 302 0.62 26.79 22.84
N PHE A 303 0.70 25.95 23.87
CA PHE A 303 0.46 26.38 25.25
C PHE A 303 1.50 27.41 25.72
N LEU A 304 2.78 27.22 25.36
CA LEU A 304 3.82 28.21 25.62
C LEU A 304 3.55 29.54 24.90
N SER A 305 3.16 29.48 23.62
CA SER A 305 2.82 30.67 22.83
C SER A 305 1.68 31.47 23.47
N ILE A 306 0.61 30.79 23.90
CA ILE A 306 -0.55 31.42 24.55
C ILE A 306 -0.16 31.94 25.93
N GLY A 307 0.54 31.14 26.73
CA GLY A 307 0.94 31.49 28.09
C GLY A 307 1.79 32.76 28.13
N LEU A 308 2.84 32.83 27.30
CA LEU A 308 3.74 33.98 27.26
C LEU A 308 3.03 35.25 26.78
N ALA A 309 2.21 35.16 25.74
CA ALA A 309 1.44 36.30 25.26
C ALA A 309 0.38 36.75 26.29
N ALA A 310 -0.26 35.81 26.99
CA ALA A 310 -1.18 36.13 28.08
C ALA A 310 -0.47 36.83 29.25
N THR A 311 0.75 36.41 29.60
CA THR A 311 1.56 37.11 30.61
C THR A 311 1.80 38.57 30.20
N LEU A 312 2.21 38.84 28.95
CA LEU A 312 2.38 40.21 28.45
C LEU A 312 1.09 41.03 28.54
N PHE A 313 -0.05 40.40 28.21
CA PHE A 313 -1.36 41.06 28.25
C PHE A 313 -1.81 41.40 29.68
N VAL A 314 -1.63 40.49 30.64
CA VAL A 314 -1.96 40.73 32.05
C VAL A 314 -1.12 41.88 32.62
N PHE A 315 0.19 41.90 32.32
CA PHE A 315 1.06 42.99 32.76
C PHE A 315 0.73 44.34 32.11
N LEU A 316 0.28 44.34 30.86
CA LEU A 316 -0.25 45.54 30.22
C LEU A 316 -1.46 46.10 30.98
N ILE A 317 -2.45 45.24 31.27
CA ILE A 317 -3.64 45.65 32.04
C ILE A 317 -3.23 46.18 33.41
N TYR A 318 -2.32 45.49 34.10
CA TYR A 318 -1.79 45.93 35.38
C TYR A 318 -1.17 47.34 35.30
N GLY A 319 -0.30 47.58 34.31
CA GLY A 319 0.32 48.89 34.12
C GLY A 319 -0.69 49.99 33.78
N LEU A 320 -1.73 49.68 33.00
CA LEU A 320 -2.81 50.62 32.71
C LEU A 320 -3.53 51.02 33.99
N ILE A 321 -3.94 50.06 34.82
CA ILE A 321 -4.63 50.32 36.10
C ILE A 321 -3.74 51.17 37.02
N MET A 322 -2.48 50.78 37.20
CA MET A 322 -1.54 51.49 38.07
C MET A 322 -1.16 52.90 37.57
N SER A 323 -1.42 53.22 36.31
CA SER A 323 -1.19 54.58 35.79
C SER A 323 -2.40 55.51 35.95
N ILE A 324 -3.57 54.96 36.29
CA ILE A 324 -4.81 55.71 36.54
C ILE A 324 -4.95 56.08 38.02
N PHE A 325 -4.49 55.20 38.92
CA PHE A 325 -4.54 55.36 40.37
C PHE A 325 -3.22 55.89 40.94
#